data_AF-A0A7U9WZ58-F1
#
_entry.id   AF-A0A7U9WZ58-F1
#
_cell.length_a   1.000
_cell.length_b   1.000
_cell.length_c   1.000
_cell.angle_alpha   90.00
_cell.angle_beta   90.00
_cell.angle_gamma   90.00
#
_symmetry.space_group_name_H-M   'P 1'
#
loop_
_entity.id
_entity.type
_entity.pdbx_description
1 polymer ?
#
loop_
_entity_poly.entity_id
_entity_poly.type
_entity_poly.pdbx_seq_one_letter_code
_entity_poly.pdbx_strand_id
1 'polypeptide(L)'
;MQYKERTIDPYLFRAIVRTTGRIPLIPYDLKKIKTLEIYDRYRRMPSYETISFFRFKEHDFSVLGEMENLHTLRIYILEPPLIIADFSFLKKCKKIKKLDLAETNFTDCAFLSYLSELVYVRLPKEKDLINKQVLDTLHAKIEFDEEKIQDYPIVEVVEQIKEQTKRAAYTLTLRKGVVPDLFDSKFGGLPYWNPKMAYPLDKTGQKMTMIAQINFDKATVDERLPQQGMLQFFIALDDDDGYLYGYDSEVPDRQEMFRVVYHETVDYNVTKEQVLGLEIPVCTDPELDEYSPVWYEIGFDIVPQEVYMHPDDRHFMERLQETEIAVIGKDVRGRYFFSKEEKDYFYHTLPYYGSHMLGYPLWLLFTPKKIVNKMEKYDIMLLQIHSEVKENADRVLWSGSGALQFFIDSEALAKRDFSKVLYYWGCTNKDHVV
;
A
#
# COMPACT_ATOMS: atom_id res chain seq x y z
N MET A 1 23.49 -0.70 -40.56
CA MET A 1 22.51 -1.72 -40.96
C MET A 1 21.27 -1.54 -40.10
N GLN A 2 20.13 -1.21 -40.70
CA GLN A 2 18.87 -1.07 -39.97
C GLN A 2 18.29 -2.47 -39.79
N TYR A 3 18.36 -3.02 -38.58
CA TYR A 3 17.77 -4.32 -38.29
C TYR A 3 16.24 -4.21 -38.37
N LYS A 4 15.58 -5.25 -38.88
CA LYS A 4 14.11 -5.34 -38.84
C LYS A 4 13.66 -5.20 -37.38
N GLU A 5 12.79 -4.23 -37.12
CA GLU A 5 12.18 -4.00 -35.82
C GLU A 5 11.36 -5.24 -35.40
N ARG A 6 11.44 -5.62 -34.12
CA ARG A 6 10.70 -6.74 -33.54
C ARG A 6 9.77 -6.25 -32.47
N THR A 7 8.61 -6.89 -32.34
CA THR A 7 7.75 -6.67 -31.19
C THR A 7 8.12 -7.61 -30.05
N ILE A 8 7.98 -7.17 -28.81
CA ILE A 8 8.27 -7.98 -27.63
C ILE A 8 7.39 -7.58 -26.44
N ASP A 9 6.99 -8.57 -25.66
CA ASP A 9 6.34 -8.35 -24.38
C ASP A 9 7.32 -7.71 -23.36
N PRO A 10 6.88 -6.70 -22.59
CA PRO A 10 7.70 -6.07 -21.55
C PRO A 10 8.28 -7.05 -20.51
N TYR A 11 7.55 -8.08 -20.11
CA TYR A 11 8.04 -9.09 -19.14
C TYR A 11 9.11 -9.97 -19.77
N LEU A 12 8.94 -10.37 -21.03
CA LEU A 12 9.95 -11.13 -21.77
C LEU A 12 11.25 -10.32 -21.93
N PHE A 13 11.14 -9.04 -22.33
CA PHE A 13 12.31 -8.16 -22.45
C PHE A 13 13.10 -8.07 -21.15
N ARG A 14 12.41 -7.88 -20.01
CA ARG A 14 13.08 -7.82 -18.70
C ARG A 14 13.73 -9.13 -18.31
N ALA A 15 13.05 -10.26 -18.53
CA ALA A 15 13.63 -11.57 -18.28
C ALA A 15 14.93 -11.76 -19.06
N ILE A 16 14.97 -11.30 -20.32
CA ILE A 16 16.19 -11.30 -21.14
C ILE A 16 17.27 -10.42 -20.50
N VAL A 17 16.99 -9.13 -20.23
CA VAL A 17 17.98 -8.20 -19.65
C VAL A 17 18.55 -8.71 -18.33
N ARG A 18 17.70 -9.26 -17.47
CA ARG A 18 18.11 -9.86 -16.19
C ARG A 18 19.02 -11.06 -16.41
N THR A 19 18.65 -11.95 -17.33
CA THR A 19 19.40 -13.17 -17.63
C THR A 19 20.77 -12.86 -18.22
N THR A 20 20.85 -11.86 -19.11
CA THR A 20 22.09 -11.50 -19.83
C THR A 20 22.92 -10.46 -19.10
N GLY A 21 22.36 -9.76 -18.10
CA GLY A 21 22.96 -8.60 -17.44
C GLY A 21 23.05 -7.35 -18.31
N ARG A 22 22.47 -7.35 -19.52
CA ARG A 22 22.56 -6.23 -20.48
C ARG A 22 21.43 -6.22 -21.50
N ILE A 23 21.14 -5.03 -22.04
CA ILE A 23 20.18 -4.88 -23.14
C ILE A 23 20.72 -5.54 -24.42
N PRO A 24 19.96 -6.43 -25.08
CA PRO A 24 20.33 -6.94 -26.40
C PRO A 24 20.41 -5.79 -27.41
N LEU A 25 21.56 -5.62 -28.06
CA LEU A 25 21.79 -4.53 -29.02
C LEU A 25 21.65 -5.00 -30.46
N ILE A 26 21.89 -6.30 -30.70
CA ILE A 26 21.75 -6.91 -32.02
C ILE A 26 20.99 -8.25 -31.93
N PRO A 27 20.32 -8.71 -33.01
CA PRO A 27 19.60 -9.98 -33.00
C PRO A 27 20.44 -11.20 -32.59
N TYR A 28 21.74 -11.17 -32.89
CA TYR A 28 22.68 -12.22 -32.50
C TYR A 28 22.80 -12.41 -30.98
N ASP A 29 22.51 -11.38 -30.17
CA ASP A 29 22.57 -11.50 -28.72
C ASP A 29 21.52 -12.48 -28.17
N LEU A 30 20.36 -12.60 -28.83
CA LEU A 30 19.30 -13.55 -28.46
C LEU A 30 19.77 -15.00 -28.61
N LYS A 31 20.61 -15.29 -29.62
CA LYS A 31 21.15 -16.63 -29.86
C LYS A 31 22.10 -17.11 -28.75
N LYS A 32 22.60 -16.20 -27.90
CA LYS A 32 23.51 -16.54 -26.80
C LYS A 32 22.75 -17.05 -25.56
N ILE A 33 21.43 -16.83 -25.49
CA ILE A 33 20.61 -17.18 -24.33
C ILE A 33 20.37 -18.70 -24.32
N LYS A 34 20.75 -19.36 -23.23
CA LYS A 34 20.57 -20.81 -23.02
C LYS A 34 19.52 -21.17 -21.99
N THR A 35 19.34 -20.31 -21.01
CA THR A 35 18.35 -20.47 -19.94
C THR A 35 17.62 -19.14 -19.83
N LEU A 36 16.30 -19.17 -19.76
CA LEU A 36 15.48 -18.00 -19.54
C LEU A 36 14.42 -18.36 -18.49
N GLU A 37 14.36 -17.55 -17.44
CA GLU A 37 13.36 -17.68 -16.38
C GLU A 37 12.55 -16.40 -16.29
N ILE A 38 11.23 -16.53 -16.19
CA ILE A 38 10.27 -15.42 -16.09
C ILE A 38 9.45 -15.65 -14.81
N TYR A 39 9.58 -14.75 -13.82
CA TYR A 39 9.04 -14.98 -12.47
C TYR A 39 8.61 -13.73 -11.69
N ASP A 40 8.60 -12.54 -12.29
CA ASP A 40 8.33 -11.28 -11.56
C ASP A 40 7.48 -10.31 -12.40
N ARG A 41 6.55 -9.61 -11.74
CA ARG A 41 5.69 -8.54 -12.28
C ARG A 41 6.08 -7.13 -11.81
N TYR A 42 7.35 -6.89 -11.48
CA TYR A 42 7.79 -5.57 -11.01
C TYR A 42 7.28 -4.43 -11.92
N ARG A 43 6.46 -3.52 -11.40
CA ARG A 43 5.65 -2.60 -12.21
C ARG A 43 6.42 -1.44 -12.87
N ARG A 44 7.64 -1.12 -12.43
CA ARG A 44 8.35 0.04 -12.97
C ARG A 44 9.10 -0.32 -14.26
N MET A 45 8.54 0.04 -15.41
CA MET A 45 9.23 -0.07 -16.70
C MET A 45 10.35 0.97 -16.75
N PRO A 46 11.61 0.57 -16.96
CA PRO A 46 12.64 1.52 -17.31
C PRO A 46 12.37 2.11 -18.71
N SER A 47 12.58 3.42 -18.86
CA SER A 47 12.36 4.18 -20.09
C SER A 47 13.41 3.84 -21.16
N TYR A 48 13.35 2.64 -21.75
CA TYR A 48 14.34 2.16 -22.73
C TYR A 48 13.87 2.22 -24.20
N GLU A 49 12.89 3.07 -24.53
CA GLU A 49 12.29 3.14 -25.88
C GLU A 49 13.31 3.48 -27.00
N THR A 50 14.51 3.95 -26.67
CA THR A 50 15.48 4.47 -27.65
C THR A 50 16.77 3.64 -27.83
N ILE A 51 16.95 2.50 -27.14
CA ILE A 51 18.25 1.81 -27.09
C ILE A 51 18.24 0.39 -27.68
N SER A 52 17.11 -0.11 -28.21
CA SER A 52 17.06 -1.47 -28.77
C SER A 52 16.25 -1.56 -30.06
N PHE A 53 16.41 -2.67 -30.79
CA PHE A 53 15.64 -3.00 -32.00
C PHE A 53 14.24 -3.60 -31.68
N PHE A 54 13.77 -3.41 -30.44
CA PHE A 54 12.48 -3.87 -29.98
C PHE A 54 11.47 -2.73 -29.85
N ARG A 55 10.23 -3.01 -30.25
CA ARG A 55 9.04 -2.24 -29.96
C ARG A 55 8.18 -3.03 -28.97
N PHE A 56 7.71 -2.40 -27.90
CA PHE A 56 6.89 -3.12 -26.93
C PHE A 56 5.51 -3.44 -27.48
N LYS A 57 5.06 -4.67 -27.24
CA LYS A 57 3.73 -5.16 -27.56
C LYS A 57 3.35 -6.23 -26.54
N GLU A 58 2.32 -5.94 -25.75
CA GLU A 58 1.83 -6.87 -24.73
C GLU A 58 1.48 -8.23 -25.35
N HIS A 59 1.76 -9.29 -24.58
CA HIS A 59 1.48 -10.69 -24.93
C HIS A 59 2.29 -11.25 -26.11
N ASP A 60 3.23 -10.49 -26.67
CA ASP A 60 4.07 -10.94 -27.79
C ASP A 60 5.37 -11.62 -27.35
N PHE A 61 5.39 -12.96 -27.41
CA PHE A 61 6.53 -13.79 -27.05
C PHE A 61 7.25 -14.37 -28.28
N SER A 62 6.95 -13.88 -29.49
CA SER A 62 7.46 -14.43 -30.76
C SER A 62 9.00 -14.45 -30.84
N VAL A 63 9.67 -13.52 -30.15
CA VAL A 63 11.13 -13.39 -30.06
C VAL A 63 11.80 -14.63 -29.46
N LEU A 64 11.10 -15.42 -28.62
CA LEU A 64 11.61 -16.70 -28.13
C LEU A 64 12.02 -17.64 -29.27
N GLY A 65 11.33 -17.55 -30.41
CA GLY A 65 11.62 -18.33 -31.61
C GLY A 65 12.96 -17.99 -32.29
N GLU A 66 13.63 -16.90 -31.91
CA GLU A 66 14.96 -16.52 -32.39
C GLU A 66 16.10 -16.97 -31.45
N MET A 67 15.77 -17.53 -30.28
CA MET A 67 16.74 -18.03 -29.30
C MET A 67 17.15 -19.47 -29.64
N GLU A 68 17.93 -19.64 -30.72
CA GLU A 68 18.32 -20.96 -31.27
C GLU A 68 19.02 -21.90 -30.27
N ASN A 69 19.62 -21.36 -29.20
CA ASN A 69 20.33 -22.13 -28.18
C ASN A 69 19.59 -22.20 -26.84
N LEU A 70 18.29 -21.87 -26.80
CA LEU A 70 17.50 -21.96 -25.58
C LEU A 70 17.25 -23.43 -25.19
N HIS A 71 17.78 -23.83 -24.04
CA HIS A 71 17.65 -25.18 -23.47
C HIS A 71 16.63 -25.23 -22.32
N THR A 72 16.49 -24.14 -21.59
CA THR A 72 15.57 -24.05 -20.45
C THR A 72 14.73 -22.79 -20.57
N LEU A 73 13.42 -22.96 -20.65
CA LEU A 73 12.44 -21.88 -20.52
C LEU A 73 11.56 -22.20 -19.32
N ARG A 74 11.56 -21.34 -18.31
CA ARG A 74 10.69 -21.50 -17.16
C ARG A 74 9.85 -20.25 -16.95
N ILE A 75 8.54 -20.43 -16.97
CA ILE A 75 7.57 -19.38 -16.68
C ILE A 75 6.84 -19.80 -15.41
N TYR A 76 7.27 -19.20 -14.30
CA TYR A 76 6.66 -19.39 -12.98
C TYR A 76 6.32 -18.01 -12.44
N ILE A 77 5.39 -17.34 -13.13
CA ILE A 77 4.88 -16.03 -12.72
C ILE A 77 3.87 -16.20 -11.61
N LEU A 78 3.87 -15.23 -10.74
CA LEU A 78 2.94 -15.07 -9.65
C LEU A 78 1.61 -14.46 -10.17
N GLU A 79 0.52 -15.24 -10.19
CA GLU A 79 -0.87 -15.02 -10.70
C GLU A 79 -1.33 -13.55 -10.98
N PRO A 80 -2.08 -13.27 -12.06
CA PRO A 80 -2.70 -14.25 -12.93
C PRO A 80 -1.69 -14.85 -13.90
N PRO A 81 -2.00 -16.02 -14.49
CA PRO A 81 -1.16 -16.67 -15.49
C PRO A 81 -0.74 -15.69 -16.58
N LEU A 82 0.48 -15.86 -17.08
CA LEU A 82 1.01 -15.05 -18.17
C LEU A 82 0.20 -15.28 -19.44
N ILE A 83 -0.41 -14.22 -19.96
CA ILE A 83 -1.11 -14.27 -21.23
C ILE A 83 -0.09 -14.17 -22.36
N ILE A 84 0.01 -15.24 -23.15
CA ILE A 84 0.80 -15.33 -24.37
C ILE A 84 -0.17 -15.43 -25.53
N ALA A 85 -0.04 -14.51 -26.50
CA ALA A 85 -0.96 -14.43 -27.63
C ALA A 85 -0.79 -15.59 -28.63
N ASP A 86 0.44 -16.10 -28.77
CA ASP A 86 0.77 -17.18 -29.71
C ASP A 86 1.96 -18.02 -29.22
N PHE A 87 1.75 -19.34 -29.10
CA PHE A 87 2.77 -20.32 -28.72
C PHE A 87 3.54 -20.91 -29.91
N SER A 88 3.30 -20.44 -31.14
CA SER A 88 3.97 -20.95 -32.35
C SER A 88 5.49 -20.82 -32.33
N PHE A 89 6.05 -19.96 -31.47
CA PHE A 89 7.51 -19.88 -31.25
C PHE A 89 8.12 -21.23 -30.84
N LEU A 90 7.37 -22.10 -30.14
CA LEU A 90 7.82 -23.44 -29.75
C LEU A 90 8.24 -24.28 -30.95
N LYS A 91 7.64 -24.06 -32.13
CA LYS A 91 8.04 -24.74 -33.37
C LYS A 91 9.50 -24.50 -33.74
N LYS A 92 10.07 -23.36 -33.35
CA LYS A 92 11.43 -22.93 -33.67
C LYS A 92 12.45 -23.26 -32.56
N CYS A 93 12.02 -23.50 -31.33
CA CYS A 93 12.90 -23.71 -30.17
C CYS A 93 13.38 -25.18 -30.02
N LYS A 94 14.12 -25.69 -31.01
CA LYS A 94 14.46 -27.13 -31.12
C LYS A 94 15.33 -27.72 -30.00
N LYS A 95 16.08 -26.88 -29.28
CA LYS A 95 17.01 -27.31 -28.23
C LYS A 95 16.44 -27.28 -26.81
N ILE A 96 15.15 -26.94 -26.67
CA ILE A 96 14.51 -26.92 -25.34
C ILE A 96 14.52 -28.33 -24.75
N LYS A 97 15.11 -28.43 -23.56
CA LYS A 97 15.19 -29.63 -22.72
C LYS A 97 14.24 -29.55 -21.53
N LYS A 98 14.10 -28.35 -20.94
CA LYS A 98 13.23 -28.08 -19.80
C LYS A 98 12.28 -26.95 -20.13
N LEU A 99 10.99 -27.22 -20.04
CA LEU A 99 9.92 -26.25 -20.32
C LEU A 99 8.98 -26.17 -19.13
N ASP A 100 8.73 -24.99 -18.61
CA ASP A 100 7.67 -24.75 -17.61
C ASP A 100 6.71 -23.69 -18.16
N LEU A 101 5.48 -24.12 -18.40
CA LEU A 101 4.36 -23.31 -18.90
C LEU A 101 3.17 -23.34 -17.93
N ALA A 102 3.34 -23.87 -16.70
CA ALA A 102 2.26 -23.98 -15.71
C ALA A 102 1.50 -22.67 -15.52
N GLU A 103 2.24 -21.58 -15.35
CA GLU A 103 1.70 -20.25 -15.07
C GLU A 103 1.43 -19.45 -16.36
N THR A 104 0.80 -20.10 -17.35
CA THR A 104 0.45 -19.47 -18.64
C THR A 104 -0.94 -19.89 -19.12
N ASN A 105 -1.45 -19.22 -20.14
CA ASN A 105 -2.67 -19.62 -20.86
C ASN A 105 -2.45 -20.76 -21.90
N PHE A 106 -1.44 -21.62 -21.71
CA PHE A 106 -1.15 -22.72 -22.64
C PHE A 106 -2.22 -23.82 -22.58
N THR A 107 -2.74 -24.22 -23.74
CA THR A 107 -3.77 -25.27 -23.83
C THR A 107 -3.44 -26.36 -24.84
N ASP A 108 -2.75 -26.05 -25.95
CA ASP A 108 -2.57 -26.97 -27.07
C ASP A 108 -1.27 -27.78 -27.02
N CYS A 109 -1.36 -29.04 -26.59
CA CYS A 109 -0.20 -29.94 -26.51
C CYS A 109 0.42 -30.28 -27.88
N ALA A 110 -0.23 -29.98 -29.02
CA ALA A 110 0.35 -30.21 -30.34
C ALA A 110 1.69 -29.50 -30.54
N PHE A 111 1.91 -28.36 -29.89
CA PHE A 111 3.17 -27.63 -29.97
C PHE A 111 4.36 -28.40 -29.35
N LEU A 112 4.11 -29.31 -28.40
CA LEU A 112 5.16 -30.08 -27.74
C LEU A 112 5.80 -31.11 -28.68
N SER A 113 5.07 -31.59 -29.70
CA SER A 113 5.59 -32.52 -30.72
C SER A 113 6.79 -31.96 -31.51
N TYR A 114 6.98 -30.64 -31.52
CA TYR A 114 8.09 -29.99 -32.22
C TYR A 114 9.39 -29.95 -31.40
N LEU A 115 9.37 -30.38 -30.13
CA LEU A 115 10.45 -30.27 -29.17
C LEU A 115 11.13 -31.63 -28.95
N SER A 116 11.98 -32.04 -29.89
CA SER A 116 12.61 -33.37 -29.89
C SER A 116 13.61 -33.62 -28.76
N GLU A 117 14.15 -32.57 -28.13
CA GLU A 117 15.10 -32.68 -27.01
C GLU A 117 14.45 -32.53 -25.63
N LEU A 118 13.12 -32.43 -25.56
CA LEU A 118 12.39 -32.19 -24.32
C LEU A 118 12.55 -33.39 -23.37
N VAL A 119 13.06 -33.14 -22.17
CA VAL A 119 13.23 -34.16 -21.10
C VAL A 119 12.38 -33.86 -19.87
N TYR A 120 11.89 -32.62 -19.73
CA TYR A 120 11.00 -32.19 -18.66
C TYR A 120 10.04 -31.13 -19.17
N VAL A 121 8.76 -31.29 -18.85
CA VAL A 121 7.74 -30.29 -19.09
C VAL A 121 6.81 -30.18 -17.89
N ARG A 122 6.54 -28.94 -17.46
CA ARG A 122 5.45 -28.63 -16.53
C ARG A 122 4.40 -27.82 -17.26
N LEU A 123 3.15 -28.26 -17.18
CA LEU A 123 2.02 -27.73 -17.95
C LEU A 123 0.95 -27.16 -17.01
N PRO A 124 0.03 -26.31 -17.52
CA PRO A 124 -1.19 -25.95 -16.78
C PRO A 124 -2.02 -27.19 -16.40
N LYS A 125 -3.08 -26.97 -15.60
CA LYS A 125 -4.00 -28.03 -15.15
C LYS A 125 -4.41 -28.94 -16.32
N GLU A 126 -4.29 -30.25 -16.13
CA GLU A 126 -4.51 -31.23 -17.20
C GLU A 126 -5.91 -31.14 -17.84
N LYS A 127 -6.92 -30.72 -17.06
CA LYS A 127 -8.29 -30.50 -17.52
C LYS A 127 -8.41 -29.39 -18.58
N ASP A 128 -7.49 -28.43 -18.59
CA ASP A 128 -7.51 -27.26 -19.49
C ASP A 128 -6.75 -27.52 -20.80
N LEU A 129 -6.12 -28.69 -20.93
CA LEU A 129 -5.30 -29.05 -22.09
C LEU A 129 -6.10 -29.78 -23.18
N ILE A 130 -5.76 -29.50 -24.44
CA ILE A 130 -6.22 -30.18 -25.65
C ILE A 130 -5.06 -30.89 -26.36
N ASN A 131 -5.37 -31.80 -27.29
CA ASN A 131 -4.38 -32.62 -28.01
C ASN A 131 -3.45 -33.46 -27.09
N LYS A 132 -4.01 -33.93 -25.97
CA LYS A 132 -3.30 -34.65 -24.90
C LYS A 132 -2.63 -35.95 -25.35
N GLN A 133 -3.10 -36.56 -26.44
CA GLN A 133 -2.46 -37.74 -27.04
C GLN A 133 -0.98 -37.52 -27.40
N VAL A 134 -0.53 -36.27 -27.55
CA VAL A 134 0.89 -35.95 -27.78
C VAL A 134 1.74 -36.25 -26.54
N LEU A 135 1.18 -36.09 -25.34
CA LEU A 135 1.88 -36.30 -24.08
C LEU A 135 2.41 -37.73 -23.95
N ASP A 136 1.64 -38.72 -24.42
CA ASP A 136 2.01 -40.14 -24.42
C ASP A 136 3.21 -40.45 -25.33
N THR A 137 3.49 -39.57 -26.29
CA THR A 137 4.60 -39.73 -27.25
C THR A 137 5.90 -39.06 -26.78
N LEU A 138 5.85 -38.28 -25.70
CA LEU A 138 7.01 -37.53 -25.21
C LEU A 138 7.92 -38.41 -24.36
N HIS A 139 9.23 -38.37 -24.64
CA HIS A 139 10.25 -38.95 -23.76
C HIS A 139 10.68 -37.97 -22.66
N ALA A 140 9.71 -37.36 -21.98
CA ALA A 140 9.91 -36.31 -20.98
C ALA A 140 9.19 -36.63 -19.66
N LYS A 141 9.73 -36.17 -18.54
CA LYS A 141 8.97 -36.10 -17.29
C LYS A 141 7.91 -35.01 -17.43
N ILE A 142 6.64 -35.38 -17.27
CA ILE A 142 5.50 -34.46 -17.35
C ILE A 142 4.99 -34.20 -15.94
N GLU A 143 4.84 -32.92 -15.60
CA GLU A 143 4.17 -32.45 -14.38
C GLU A 143 3.05 -31.49 -14.77
N PHE A 144 1.99 -31.47 -13.98
CA PHE A 144 0.90 -30.51 -14.14
C PHE A 144 0.89 -29.54 -12.98
N ASP A 145 0.36 -28.35 -13.24
CA ASP A 145 -0.01 -27.42 -12.19
C ASP A 145 -1.26 -27.92 -11.50
N GLU A 146 -1.08 -28.83 -10.54
CA GLU A 146 -2.15 -29.27 -9.66
C GLU A 146 -2.47 -28.14 -8.68
N GLU A 147 -3.75 -27.98 -8.32
CA GLU A 147 -4.11 -27.21 -7.13
C GLU A 147 -3.40 -27.86 -5.94
N LYS A 148 -2.27 -27.29 -5.53
CA LYS A 148 -1.73 -27.56 -4.21
C LYS A 148 -2.70 -26.95 -3.21
N ILE A 149 -3.75 -27.69 -2.87
CA ILE A 149 -4.44 -27.52 -1.59
C ILE A 149 -3.45 -28.06 -0.55
N GLN A 150 -2.41 -27.28 -0.31
CA GLN A 150 -1.56 -27.47 0.84
C GLN A 150 -2.41 -26.98 2.00
N ASP A 151 -2.82 -27.89 2.88
CA ASP A 151 -3.47 -27.60 4.15
C ASP A 151 -2.66 -26.50 4.86
N TYR A 152 -3.13 -25.27 4.69
CA TYR A 152 -2.44 -24.09 5.18
C TYR A 152 -2.96 -23.85 6.57
N PRO A 153 -2.11 -23.83 7.60
CA PRO A 153 -2.54 -23.62 8.97
C PRO A 153 -2.86 -22.13 9.19
N ILE A 154 -3.77 -21.55 8.39
CA ILE A 154 -4.08 -20.12 8.38
C ILE A 154 -4.54 -19.62 9.74
N VAL A 155 -5.29 -20.45 10.46
CA VAL A 155 -5.76 -20.14 11.82
C VAL A 155 -4.55 -19.97 12.75
N GLU A 156 -3.62 -20.93 12.76
CA GLU A 156 -2.43 -20.88 13.61
C GLU A 156 -1.50 -19.72 13.21
N VAL A 157 -1.34 -19.48 11.91
CA VAL A 157 -0.54 -18.35 11.40
C VAL A 157 -1.14 -17.01 11.83
N VAL A 158 -2.46 -16.82 11.69
CA VAL A 158 -3.13 -15.58 12.10
C VAL A 158 -3.04 -15.37 13.60
N GLU A 159 -3.26 -16.40 14.41
CA GLU A 159 -3.16 -16.27 15.87
C GLU A 159 -1.72 -15.94 16.32
N GLN A 160 -0.71 -16.49 15.64
CA GLN A 160 0.68 -16.10 15.87
C GLN A 160 0.97 -14.66 15.43
N ILE A 161 0.42 -14.21 14.29
CA ILE A 161 0.54 -12.80 13.88
C ILE A 161 -0.09 -11.88 14.92
N LYS A 162 -1.28 -12.22 15.44
CA LYS A 162 -1.92 -11.44 16.50
C LYS A 162 -1.04 -11.32 17.72
N GLU A 163 -0.53 -12.43 18.24
CA GLU A 163 0.34 -12.42 19.42
C GLU A 163 1.60 -11.58 19.18
N GLN A 164 2.23 -11.72 18.02
CA GLN A 164 3.45 -11.01 17.66
C GLN A 164 3.27 -9.52 17.35
N THR A 165 2.07 -9.10 16.95
CA THR A 165 1.76 -7.73 16.51
C THR A 165 0.74 -7.03 17.38
N LYS A 166 0.36 -7.64 18.50
CA LYS A 166 -0.55 -7.08 19.48
C LYS A 166 -0.06 -5.72 19.96
N ARG A 167 -0.92 -4.71 19.84
CA ARG A 167 -0.61 -3.33 20.26
C ARG A 167 -1.81 -2.72 20.97
N ALA A 168 -1.55 -2.06 22.10
CA ALA A 168 -2.56 -1.24 22.76
C ALA A 168 -2.68 0.10 22.04
N ALA A 169 -3.89 0.45 21.62
CA ALA A 169 -4.24 1.66 20.88
C ALA A 169 -5.53 2.28 21.44
N TYR A 170 -5.96 3.39 20.83
CA TYR A 170 -7.24 4.03 21.15
C TYR A 170 -8.04 4.30 19.89
N THR A 171 -9.24 3.74 19.78
CA THR A 171 -10.19 4.08 18.72
C THR A 171 -10.87 5.40 19.04
N LEU A 172 -11.11 6.21 18.01
CA LEU A 172 -11.92 7.43 18.10
C LEU A 172 -13.33 7.14 17.58
N THR A 173 -14.28 6.94 18.50
CA THR A 173 -15.66 6.58 18.16
C THR A 173 -16.52 7.84 18.08
N LEU A 174 -17.06 8.14 16.89
CA LEU A 174 -17.86 9.35 16.67
C LEU A 174 -19.16 9.33 17.49
N ARG A 175 -19.44 10.45 18.18
CA ARG A 175 -20.70 10.70 18.89
C ARG A 175 -21.71 11.32 17.92
N LYS A 176 -22.68 10.51 17.48
CA LYS A 176 -23.70 10.93 16.51
C LYS A 176 -24.77 11.81 17.14
N GLY A 177 -25.17 12.87 16.43
CA GLY A 177 -26.33 13.69 16.80
C GLY A 177 -26.12 14.55 18.06
N VAL A 178 -24.87 14.73 18.49
CA VAL A 178 -24.50 15.57 19.63
C VAL A 178 -23.50 16.61 19.16
N VAL A 179 -23.86 17.88 19.30
CA VAL A 179 -22.94 19.00 19.04
C VAL A 179 -21.96 19.06 20.21
N PRO A 180 -20.65 18.87 19.97
CA PRO A 180 -19.66 18.91 21.05
C PRO A 180 -19.49 20.34 21.57
N ASP A 181 -19.02 20.43 22.82
CA ASP A 181 -18.69 21.72 23.40
C ASP A 181 -17.27 22.21 23.02
N LEU A 182 -16.93 23.45 23.38
CA LEU A 182 -15.62 24.07 23.15
C LEU A 182 -14.47 23.19 23.68
N PHE A 183 -14.70 22.53 24.81
CA PHE A 183 -13.68 21.74 25.53
C PHE A 183 -13.80 20.23 25.29
N ASP A 184 -14.65 19.77 24.38
CA ASP A 184 -14.76 18.34 24.11
C ASP A 184 -13.70 17.88 23.11
N SER A 185 -13.40 16.58 23.14
CA SER A 185 -12.65 15.93 22.07
C SER A 185 -13.51 15.84 20.82
N LYS A 186 -13.01 16.37 19.69
CA LYS A 186 -13.79 16.55 18.46
C LYS A 186 -12.93 16.69 17.20
N PHE A 187 -13.54 16.39 16.07
CA PHE A 187 -13.05 16.75 14.74
C PHE A 187 -13.73 18.03 14.27
N GLY A 188 -12.95 18.93 13.68
CA GLY A 188 -13.43 20.22 13.19
C GLY A 188 -14.08 21.11 14.26
N GLY A 189 -14.76 22.15 13.80
CA GLY A 189 -15.49 23.10 14.64
C GLY A 189 -14.60 24.15 15.32
N LEU A 190 -15.19 24.86 16.29
CA LEU A 190 -14.52 25.94 17.00
C LEU A 190 -13.52 25.36 18.03
N PRO A 191 -12.20 25.58 17.90
CA PRO A 191 -11.21 25.09 18.87
C PRO A 191 -11.34 25.79 20.22
N TYR A 192 -10.95 25.13 21.32
CA TYR A 192 -10.50 25.88 22.49
C TYR A 192 -9.22 26.64 22.12
N TRP A 193 -9.06 27.89 22.55
CA TRP A 193 -7.81 28.61 22.38
C TRP A 193 -7.48 29.49 23.57
N ASN A 194 -6.25 29.42 24.06
CA ASN A 194 -5.78 30.29 25.14
C ASN A 194 -5.57 31.72 24.59
N PRO A 195 -6.32 32.75 25.07
CA PRO A 195 -6.22 34.11 24.56
C PRO A 195 -4.85 34.77 24.74
N LYS A 196 -3.99 34.21 25.59
CA LYS A 196 -2.61 34.69 25.83
C LYS A 196 -1.61 34.14 24.81
N MET A 197 -2.02 33.22 23.93
CA MET A 197 -1.16 32.58 22.94
C MET A 197 -1.49 33.09 21.54
N ALA A 198 -0.45 33.34 20.74
CA ALA A 198 -0.62 33.67 19.32
C ALA A 198 -1.19 32.45 18.57
N TYR A 199 -2.30 32.65 17.85
CA TYR A 199 -2.96 31.61 17.08
C TYR A 199 -2.05 31.08 15.95
N PRO A 200 -2.09 29.77 15.61
CA PRO A 200 -1.24 29.20 14.56
C PRO A 200 -1.55 29.82 13.19
N LEU A 201 -0.50 30.39 12.60
CA LEU A 201 -0.49 30.87 11.23
C LEU A 201 0.31 29.92 10.34
N ASP A 202 -0.09 29.81 9.09
CA ASP A 202 0.66 29.16 8.03
C ASP A 202 1.80 30.03 7.47
N LYS A 203 2.56 29.49 6.51
CA LYS A 203 3.69 30.20 5.88
C LYS A 203 3.29 31.48 5.13
N THR A 204 2.01 31.63 4.77
CA THR A 204 1.46 32.83 4.10
C THR A 204 0.94 33.87 5.10
N GLY A 205 0.86 33.51 6.39
CA GLY A 205 0.35 34.36 7.46
C GLY A 205 -1.14 34.18 7.73
N GLN A 206 -1.80 33.22 7.08
CA GLN A 206 -3.22 32.94 7.27
C GLN A 206 -3.43 32.01 8.47
N LYS A 207 -4.54 32.17 9.18
CA LYS A 207 -4.89 31.35 10.34
C LYS A 207 -5.21 29.93 9.89
N MET A 208 -4.63 28.93 10.54
CA MET A 208 -4.92 27.52 10.27
C MET A 208 -6.28 27.09 10.83
N THR A 209 -6.93 26.13 10.19
CA THR A 209 -8.15 25.52 10.74
C THR A 209 -7.81 24.32 11.62
N MET A 210 -8.63 24.05 12.64
CA MET A 210 -8.49 22.88 13.49
C MET A 210 -9.16 21.67 12.84
N ILE A 211 -8.42 20.55 12.74
CA ILE A 211 -8.99 19.27 12.26
C ILE A 211 -9.29 18.29 13.39
N ALA A 212 -8.58 18.38 14.51
CA ALA A 212 -8.83 17.57 15.69
C ALA A 212 -8.40 18.26 16.98
N GLN A 213 -9.15 18.01 18.04
CA GLN A 213 -8.82 18.37 19.41
C GLN A 213 -9.12 17.21 20.34
N ILE A 214 -8.23 16.97 21.30
CA ILE A 214 -8.29 15.88 22.26
C ILE A 214 -8.11 16.46 23.66
N ASN A 215 -9.15 16.34 24.48
CA ASN A 215 -9.11 16.76 25.88
C ASN A 215 -8.73 15.59 26.79
N PHE A 216 -7.51 15.61 27.30
CA PHE A 216 -7.00 14.60 28.22
C PHE A 216 -7.50 14.79 29.66
N ASP A 217 -7.99 15.96 30.07
CA ASP A 217 -8.67 16.13 31.37
C ASP A 217 -9.97 15.30 31.44
N LYS A 218 -10.56 15.01 30.28
CA LYS A 218 -11.83 14.27 30.13
C LYS A 218 -11.63 12.85 29.59
N ALA A 219 -10.41 12.44 29.27
CA ALA A 219 -10.12 11.13 28.69
C ALA A 219 -9.40 10.22 29.69
N THR A 220 -9.61 8.92 29.60
CA THR A 220 -8.84 7.92 30.36
C THR A 220 -7.89 7.20 29.40
N VAL A 221 -6.62 7.55 29.47
CA VAL A 221 -5.54 7.01 28.63
C VAL A 221 -4.35 6.60 29.49
N ASP A 222 -3.50 5.71 28.99
CA ASP A 222 -2.29 5.27 29.67
C ASP A 222 -1.15 6.28 29.54
N GLU A 223 -0.07 6.04 30.28
CA GLU A 223 1.06 6.94 30.45
C GLU A 223 1.81 7.32 29.16
N ARG A 224 1.57 6.62 28.05
CA ARG A 224 2.14 6.98 26.74
C ARG A 224 1.56 8.29 26.21
N LEU A 225 0.35 8.65 26.63
CA LEU A 225 -0.31 9.91 26.27
C LEU A 225 -0.34 10.87 27.47
N PRO A 226 -0.48 12.19 27.22
CA PRO A 226 -0.71 13.14 28.29
C PRO A 226 -1.92 12.75 29.15
N GLN A 227 -1.77 12.90 30.46
CA GLN A 227 -2.80 12.55 31.45
C GLN A 227 -3.74 13.72 31.78
N GLN A 228 -3.50 14.88 31.19
CA GLN A 228 -4.25 16.12 31.36
C GLN A 228 -3.97 17.04 30.18
N GLY A 229 -4.69 18.15 30.10
CA GLY A 229 -4.48 19.17 29.07
C GLY A 229 -5.22 18.90 27.77
N MET A 230 -4.91 19.71 26.76
CA MET A 230 -5.55 19.67 25.45
C MET A 230 -4.49 19.53 24.35
N LEU A 231 -4.63 18.52 23.49
CA LEU A 231 -3.81 18.36 22.29
C LEU A 231 -4.63 18.68 21.05
N GLN A 232 -4.11 19.54 20.19
CA GLN A 232 -4.82 20.06 19.02
C GLN A 232 -3.97 19.94 17.77
N PHE A 233 -4.64 19.72 16.64
CA PHE A 233 -4.05 19.53 15.34
C PHE A 233 -4.71 20.49 14.35
N PHE A 234 -3.89 21.25 13.64
CA PHE A 234 -4.29 22.30 12.71
C PHE A 234 -3.64 22.09 11.35
N ILE A 235 -4.32 22.50 10.29
CA ILE A 235 -3.80 22.52 8.91
C ILE A 235 -4.12 23.85 8.24
N ALA A 236 -3.28 24.23 7.27
CA ALA A 236 -3.62 25.28 6.30
C ALA A 236 -4.77 24.80 5.39
N LEU A 237 -5.64 25.74 5.01
CA LEU A 237 -6.67 25.56 3.99
C LEU A 237 -6.14 26.25 2.72
N ASP A 238 -5.51 25.49 1.82
CA ASP A 238 -4.97 26.03 0.57
C ASP A 238 -5.23 25.04 -0.58
N ASP A 239 -5.68 25.57 -1.71
CA ASP A 239 -6.10 24.82 -2.90
C ASP A 239 -5.21 25.10 -4.13
N ASP A 240 -4.48 26.23 -4.17
CA ASP A 240 -3.91 26.71 -5.43
C ASP A 240 -2.42 26.36 -5.66
N ASP A 241 -1.67 25.96 -4.63
CA ASP A 241 -0.21 25.77 -4.71
C ASP A 241 0.29 24.31 -4.53
N GLY A 242 -0.61 23.31 -4.65
CA GLY A 242 -0.25 21.89 -4.54
C GLY A 242 -0.05 21.38 -3.09
N TYR A 243 -0.58 22.11 -2.11
CA TYR A 243 -0.53 21.79 -0.68
C TYR A 243 -1.89 21.37 -0.12
N LEU A 244 -2.67 20.60 -0.87
CA LEU A 244 -4.00 20.14 -0.45
C LEU A 244 -3.97 19.58 0.98
N TYR A 245 -4.87 20.09 1.83
CA TYR A 245 -4.95 19.82 3.27
C TYR A 245 -3.67 20.17 4.07
N GLY A 246 -2.91 21.18 3.66
CA GLY A 246 -1.73 21.68 4.35
C GLY A 246 -0.50 20.77 4.25
N TYR A 247 -0.47 19.83 3.29
CA TYR A 247 0.62 18.86 3.18
C TYR A 247 1.75 19.35 2.28
N ASP A 248 2.89 19.62 2.90
CA ASP A 248 4.14 19.92 2.21
C ASP A 248 5.01 18.66 2.07
N SER A 249 5.00 18.07 0.87
CA SER A 249 5.80 16.87 0.59
C SER A 249 7.32 17.10 0.64
N GLU A 250 7.78 18.35 0.53
CA GLU A 250 9.19 18.69 0.60
C GLU A 250 9.69 18.78 2.05
N VAL A 251 8.84 19.24 2.96
CA VAL A 251 9.18 19.38 4.39
C VAL A 251 8.04 18.89 5.30
N PRO A 252 7.70 17.59 5.26
CA PRO A 252 6.50 17.05 5.92
C PRO A 252 6.59 17.03 7.46
N ASP A 253 7.75 17.35 8.03
CA ASP A 253 7.99 17.48 9.48
C ASP A 253 8.31 18.92 9.90
N ARG A 254 8.00 19.92 9.05
CA ARG A 254 7.98 21.33 9.43
C ARG A 254 6.55 21.81 9.60
N GLN A 255 6.26 22.32 10.79
CA GLN A 255 4.94 22.80 11.18
C GLN A 255 4.64 24.22 10.61
N GLU A 256 4.91 24.40 9.31
CA GLU A 256 4.67 25.63 8.57
C GLU A 256 3.31 25.62 7.85
N MET A 257 2.86 24.45 7.39
CA MET A 257 1.54 24.24 6.76
C MET A 257 0.57 23.41 7.61
N PHE A 258 1.05 22.90 8.74
CA PHE A 258 0.24 22.28 9.80
C PHE A 258 0.79 22.72 11.15
N ARG A 259 0.04 22.53 12.23
CA ARG A 259 0.51 22.78 13.59
C ARG A 259 -0.08 21.78 14.57
N VAL A 260 0.75 21.30 15.49
CA VAL A 260 0.33 20.52 16.67
C VAL A 260 0.62 21.35 17.90
N VAL A 261 -0.40 21.59 18.72
CA VAL A 261 -0.31 22.42 19.92
C VAL A 261 -0.80 21.61 21.11
N TYR A 262 0.03 21.54 22.15
CA TYR A 262 -0.35 20.95 23.42
C TYR A 262 -0.43 22.04 24.49
N HIS A 263 -1.63 22.20 25.05
CA HIS A 263 -1.89 23.03 26.22
C HIS A 263 -1.84 22.14 27.46
N GLU A 264 -0.79 22.25 28.27
CA GLU A 264 -0.65 21.44 29.50
C GLU A 264 -1.75 21.70 30.53
N THR A 265 -2.37 22.89 30.47
CA THR A 265 -3.51 23.28 31.31
C THR A 265 -4.61 23.90 30.44
N VAL A 266 -5.86 23.55 30.75
CA VAL A 266 -7.05 24.08 30.07
C VAL A 266 -7.72 25.14 30.94
N ASP A 267 -7.91 26.34 30.41
CA ASP A 267 -8.69 27.39 31.08
C ASP A 267 -10.16 27.28 30.69
N TYR A 268 -10.94 26.65 31.57
CA TYR A 268 -12.38 26.45 31.36
C TYR A 268 -13.23 27.73 31.45
N ASN A 269 -12.61 28.89 31.70
CA ASN A 269 -13.31 30.19 31.66
C ASN A 269 -13.30 30.82 30.26
N VAL A 270 -12.55 30.25 29.31
CA VAL A 270 -12.55 30.74 27.92
C VAL A 270 -13.95 30.56 27.32
N THR A 271 -14.50 31.62 26.72
CA THR A 271 -15.84 31.60 26.13
C THR A 271 -15.78 31.42 24.62
N LYS A 272 -16.89 30.95 24.02
CA LYS A 272 -17.00 30.79 22.56
C LYS A 272 -16.84 32.15 21.86
N GLU A 273 -17.37 33.22 22.44
CA GLU A 273 -17.30 34.58 21.89
C GLU A 273 -15.86 35.09 21.80
N GLN A 274 -15.02 34.76 22.79
CA GLN A 274 -13.61 35.12 22.76
C GLN A 274 -12.88 34.44 21.61
N VAL A 275 -13.18 33.16 21.35
CA VAL A 275 -12.55 32.42 20.26
C VAL A 275 -13.10 32.82 18.90
N LEU A 276 -14.41 33.09 18.79
CA LEU A 276 -15.01 33.64 17.57
C LEU A 276 -14.42 35.00 17.19
N GLY A 277 -14.08 35.84 18.19
CA GLY A 277 -13.39 37.11 17.99
C GLY A 277 -11.97 36.97 17.40
N LEU A 278 -11.42 35.75 17.31
CA LEU A 278 -10.18 35.48 16.61
C LEU A 278 -10.36 35.37 15.09
N GLU A 279 -11.58 35.39 14.55
CA GLU A 279 -11.84 35.32 13.10
C GLU A 279 -11.05 34.18 12.42
N ILE A 280 -11.19 32.97 12.96
CA ILE A 280 -10.51 31.76 12.50
C ILE A 280 -11.38 31.02 11.48
N PRO A 281 -10.78 30.37 10.46
CA PRO A 281 -11.54 29.54 9.55
C PRO A 281 -12.03 28.29 10.28
N VAL A 282 -13.35 28.08 10.25
CA VAL A 282 -14.01 26.92 10.87
C VAL A 282 -14.74 26.13 9.80
N CYS A 283 -14.76 24.81 9.93
CA CYS A 283 -15.36 23.93 8.93
C CYS A 283 -16.87 24.14 8.72
N THR A 284 -17.56 24.80 9.64
CA THR A 284 -18.99 25.11 9.54
C THR A 284 -19.28 26.37 8.72
N ASP A 285 -18.26 27.06 8.24
CA ASP A 285 -18.41 28.19 7.33
C ASP A 285 -18.82 27.69 5.94
N PRO A 286 -19.98 28.11 5.39
CA PRO A 286 -20.42 27.71 4.06
C PRO A 286 -19.44 28.06 2.93
N GLU A 287 -18.61 29.10 3.10
CA GLU A 287 -17.59 29.46 2.11
C GLU A 287 -16.42 28.46 2.08
N LEU A 288 -16.29 27.62 3.11
CA LEU A 288 -15.20 26.65 3.27
C LEU A 288 -15.64 25.19 3.01
N ASP A 289 -16.91 24.96 2.65
CA ASP A 289 -17.50 23.62 2.48
C ASP A 289 -16.76 22.78 1.42
N GLU A 290 -16.30 23.41 0.34
CA GLU A 290 -15.55 22.72 -0.73
C GLU A 290 -14.08 22.42 -0.37
N TYR A 291 -13.53 23.13 0.63
CA TYR A 291 -12.11 23.09 0.98
C TYR A 291 -11.82 22.28 2.24
N SER A 292 -12.80 22.19 3.14
CA SER A 292 -12.62 21.52 4.42
C SER A 292 -12.76 20.00 4.29
N PRO A 293 -11.77 19.20 4.75
CA PRO A 293 -11.89 17.73 4.77
C PRO A 293 -12.86 17.23 5.85
N VAL A 294 -13.24 18.09 6.79
CA VAL A 294 -14.21 17.81 7.87
C VAL A 294 -15.38 18.75 7.65
N TRP A 295 -16.59 18.26 7.42
CA TRP A 295 -17.71 19.14 7.03
C TRP A 295 -18.57 19.61 8.20
N TYR A 296 -18.50 18.89 9.32
CA TYR A 296 -19.25 19.21 10.53
C TYR A 296 -18.34 19.18 11.74
N GLU A 297 -18.79 19.80 12.82
CA GLU A 297 -18.16 19.66 14.12
C GLU A 297 -18.63 18.35 14.77
N ILE A 298 -17.70 17.42 15.00
CA ILE A 298 -18.05 16.02 15.36
C ILE A 298 -17.34 15.64 16.65
N GLY A 299 -18.10 15.43 17.73
CA GLY A 299 -17.54 14.90 18.98
C GLY A 299 -17.14 13.43 18.84
N PHE A 300 -16.15 12.98 19.60
CA PHE A 300 -15.81 11.56 19.68
C PHE A 300 -15.41 11.12 21.09
N ASP A 301 -15.51 9.82 21.32
CA ASP A 301 -15.04 9.14 22.52
C ASP A 301 -13.72 8.42 22.23
N ILE A 302 -12.82 8.42 23.21
CA ILE A 302 -11.51 7.78 23.13
C ILE A 302 -11.61 6.45 23.87
N VAL A 303 -11.58 5.36 23.12
CA VAL A 303 -11.85 4.02 23.65
C VAL A 303 -10.60 3.15 23.53
N PRO A 304 -10.07 2.58 24.63
CA PRO A 304 -8.96 1.64 24.55
C PRO A 304 -9.32 0.45 23.66
N GLN A 305 -8.41 0.09 22.74
CA GLN A 305 -8.58 -1.05 21.85
C GLN A 305 -7.26 -1.80 21.70
N GLU A 306 -7.34 -3.12 21.70
CA GLU A 306 -6.23 -3.97 21.28
C GLU A 306 -6.30 -4.19 19.76
N VAL A 307 -5.18 -3.93 19.08
CA VAL A 307 -5.12 -3.92 17.62
C VAL A 307 -3.95 -4.77 17.15
N TYR A 308 -4.04 -5.24 15.90
CA TYR A 308 -3.06 -6.11 15.27
C TYR A 308 -2.64 -5.53 13.93
N MET A 309 -1.53 -6.00 13.39
CA MET A 309 -1.06 -5.56 12.09
C MET A 309 -2.05 -5.96 10.99
N HIS A 310 -2.56 -4.97 10.26
CA HIS A 310 -3.47 -5.16 9.15
C HIS A 310 -2.74 -5.79 7.93
N PRO A 311 -3.40 -6.61 7.10
CA PRO A 311 -2.78 -7.17 5.87
C PRO A 311 -2.21 -6.14 4.90
N ASP A 312 -2.73 -4.92 4.90
CA ASP A 312 -2.25 -3.81 4.07
C ASP A 312 -1.03 -3.09 4.66
N ASP A 313 -0.61 -3.38 5.90
CA ASP A 313 0.61 -2.80 6.47
C ASP A 313 1.83 -3.21 5.63
N ARG A 314 2.72 -2.26 5.37
CA ARG A 314 3.93 -2.48 4.56
C ARG A 314 4.85 -3.58 5.10
N HIS A 315 4.80 -3.89 6.39
CA HIS A 315 5.61 -4.92 7.05
C HIS A 315 4.86 -6.25 7.18
N PHE A 316 3.57 -6.30 6.82
CA PHE A 316 2.75 -7.49 6.97
C PHE A 316 3.33 -8.70 6.24
N MET A 317 3.78 -8.52 5.00
CA MET A 317 4.33 -9.62 4.21
C MET A 317 5.63 -10.19 4.80
N GLU A 318 6.48 -9.34 5.40
CA GLU A 318 7.68 -9.78 6.09
C GLU A 318 7.32 -10.54 7.37
N ARG A 319 6.42 -9.98 8.17
CA ARG A 319 5.90 -10.60 9.40
C ARG A 319 5.24 -11.96 9.13
N LEU A 320 4.45 -12.03 8.07
CA LEU A 320 3.78 -13.25 7.63
C LEU A 320 4.82 -14.32 7.28
N GLN A 321 5.84 -13.98 6.50
CA GLN A 321 6.91 -14.93 6.14
C GLN A 321 7.66 -15.46 7.37
N GLU A 322 8.03 -14.58 8.30
CA GLU A 322 8.69 -15.00 9.54
C GLU A 322 7.79 -15.95 10.36
N THR A 323 6.50 -15.65 10.44
CA THR A 323 5.53 -16.45 11.16
C THR A 323 5.30 -17.80 10.49
N GLU A 324 5.17 -17.83 9.17
CA GLU A 324 5.01 -19.07 8.41
C GLU A 324 6.22 -20.00 8.56
N ILE A 325 7.44 -19.46 8.55
CA ILE A 325 8.66 -20.25 8.81
C ILE A 325 8.60 -20.86 10.22
N ALA A 326 8.18 -20.09 11.22
CA ALA A 326 8.08 -20.55 12.60
C ALA A 326 7.00 -21.63 12.80
N VAL A 327 5.84 -21.49 12.16
CA VAL A 327 4.70 -22.42 12.30
C VAL A 327 4.86 -23.68 11.45
N ILE A 328 5.24 -23.52 10.18
CA ILE A 328 5.24 -24.61 9.19
C ILE A 328 6.58 -25.36 9.18
N GLY A 329 7.65 -24.77 9.74
CA GLY A 329 8.98 -25.38 9.81
C GLY A 329 9.66 -25.58 8.45
N LYS A 330 9.11 -24.98 7.39
CA LYS A 330 9.66 -24.97 6.04
C LYS A 330 9.67 -23.56 5.52
N ASP A 331 10.70 -23.30 4.73
CA ASP A 331 10.79 -22.10 3.94
C ASP A 331 9.71 -22.10 2.85
N VAL A 332 8.64 -21.34 3.07
CA VAL A 332 7.52 -21.18 2.14
C VAL A 332 7.69 -19.98 1.20
N ARG A 333 8.92 -19.40 1.10
CA ARG A 333 9.22 -18.32 0.13
C ARG A 333 8.75 -18.74 -1.26
N GLY A 334 7.72 -18.07 -1.79
CA GLY A 334 7.07 -18.44 -3.04
C GLY A 334 5.55 -18.56 -2.98
N ARG A 335 4.95 -18.71 -1.80
CA ARG A 335 3.49 -18.70 -1.63
C ARG A 335 2.94 -17.27 -1.63
N TYR A 336 2.98 -16.62 -2.79
CA TYR A 336 2.51 -15.23 -2.93
C TYR A 336 1.00 -15.13 -3.24
N PHE A 337 0.29 -16.25 -3.38
CA PHE A 337 -1.16 -16.27 -3.58
C PHE A 337 -1.82 -17.11 -2.51
N PHE A 338 -2.43 -16.39 -1.58
CA PHE A 338 -3.52 -16.89 -0.77
C PHE A 338 -4.74 -17.10 -1.67
N SER A 339 -5.49 -18.19 -1.43
CA SER A 339 -6.82 -18.36 -2.03
C SER A 339 -7.71 -17.16 -1.67
N LYS A 340 -8.83 -16.99 -2.36
CA LYS A 340 -9.78 -15.92 -1.99
C LYS A 340 -10.24 -16.07 -0.54
N GLU A 341 -10.52 -17.30 -0.12
CA GLU A 341 -10.95 -17.65 1.23
C GLU A 341 -9.87 -17.33 2.26
N GLU A 342 -8.60 -17.58 1.94
CA GLU A 342 -7.47 -17.26 2.81
C GLU A 342 -7.26 -15.75 2.93
N LYS A 343 -7.34 -15.01 1.82
CA LYS A 343 -7.30 -13.53 1.84
C LYS A 343 -8.45 -13.01 2.67
N ASP A 344 -9.67 -13.44 2.37
CA ASP A 344 -10.86 -13.05 3.12
C ASP A 344 -10.64 -13.35 4.61
N TYR A 345 -10.13 -14.52 4.98
CA TYR A 345 -9.83 -14.86 6.37
C TYR A 345 -8.85 -13.86 7.02
N PHE A 346 -7.73 -13.52 6.39
CA PHE A 346 -6.80 -12.50 6.91
C PHE A 346 -7.49 -11.16 7.15
N TYR A 347 -8.19 -10.62 6.14
CA TYR A 347 -8.84 -9.32 6.24
C TYR A 347 -9.99 -9.30 7.26
N HIS A 348 -10.72 -10.41 7.42
CA HIS A 348 -11.81 -10.52 8.41
C HIS A 348 -11.30 -10.72 9.85
N THR A 349 -10.14 -11.35 10.05
CA THR A 349 -9.61 -11.68 11.38
C THR A 349 -8.58 -10.70 11.91
N LEU A 350 -7.99 -9.89 11.04
CA LEU A 350 -7.11 -8.77 11.38
C LEU A 350 -7.73 -7.42 10.96
N PRO A 351 -9.02 -7.13 11.28
CA PRO A 351 -9.65 -5.90 10.82
C PRO A 351 -9.12 -4.73 11.63
N TYR A 352 -8.42 -3.81 10.97
CA TYR A 352 -7.97 -2.58 11.61
C TYR A 352 -7.97 -1.39 10.65
N TYR A 353 -9.04 -0.62 10.72
CA TYR A 353 -9.26 0.62 9.98
C TYR A 353 -9.95 1.66 10.88
N GLY A 354 -9.96 2.90 10.43
CA GLY A 354 -10.66 4.00 11.10
C GLY A 354 -9.74 4.98 11.81
N SER A 355 -10.35 5.95 12.47
CA SER A 355 -9.67 7.01 13.20
C SER A 355 -9.23 6.51 14.58
N HIS A 356 -7.95 6.71 14.92
CA HIS A 356 -7.36 6.12 16.12
C HIS A 356 -6.04 6.80 16.53
N MET A 357 -5.53 6.44 17.71
CA MET A 357 -4.22 6.83 18.23
C MET A 357 -3.38 5.60 18.60
N LEU A 358 -2.05 5.71 18.47
CA LEU A 358 -1.06 4.71 18.88
C LEU A 358 -1.17 3.31 18.23
N GLY A 359 -1.99 3.16 17.19
CA GLY A 359 -2.19 1.90 16.47
C GLY A 359 -1.20 1.67 15.34
N TYR A 360 -1.58 0.80 14.40
CA TYR A 360 -0.88 0.64 13.13
C TYR A 360 -1.39 1.67 12.10
N PRO A 361 -0.49 2.39 11.43
CA PRO A 361 -0.92 3.32 10.40
C PRO A 361 -1.52 2.57 9.21
N LEU A 362 -2.57 3.13 8.64
CA LEU A 362 -3.04 2.67 7.34
C LEU A 362 -1.96 2.93 6.28
N TRP A 363 -1.66 1.93 5.47
CA TRP A 363 -0.74 2.13 4.36
C TRP A 363 -1.47 2.80 3.19
N LEU A 364 -1.19 4.08 2.97
CA LEU A 364 -1.85 4.89 1.95
C LEU A 364 -1.18 4.70 0.59
N LEU A 365 -1.98 4.76 -0.48
CA LEU A 365 -1.46 4.63 -1.83
C LEU A 365 -0.46 5.74 -2.12
N PHE A 366 0.58 5.38 -2.87
CA PHE A 366 1.64 6.30 -3.29
C PHE A 366 2.39 7.00 -2.13
N THR A 367 2.38 6.43 -0.91
CA THR A 367 3.18 6.93 0.23
C THR A 367 4.62 7.22 -0.24
N PRO A 368 5.06 8.50 -0.25
CA PRO A 368 6.35 8.86 -0.84
C PRO A 368 7.51 8.21 -0.08
N LYS A 369 8.58 7.83 -0.80
CA LYS A 369 9.80 7.28 -0.18
C LYS A 369 10.37 8.20 0.92
N LYS A 370 10.18 9.51 0.79
CA LYS A 370 10.61 10.51 1.77
C LYS A 370 9.86 10.39 3.10
N ILE A 371 8.56 10.10 3.06
CA ILE A 371 7.74 9.79 4.25
C ILE A 371 8.21 8.48 4.87
N VAL A 372 8.36 7.44 4.05
CA VAL A 372 8.87 6.12 4.45
C VAL A 372 10.20 6.20 5.20
N ASN A 373 11.15 6.96 4.66
CA ASN A 373 12.48 7.11 5.28
C ASN A 373 12.41 7.88 6.61
N LYS A 374 11.42 8.77 6.79
CA LYS A 374 11.25 9.54 8.02
C LYS A 374 10.52 8.74 9.11
N MET A 375 9.68 7.77 8.75
CA MET A 375 8.96 6.90 9.69
C MET A 375 9.89 6.06 10.58
N GLU A 376 11.18 5.89 10.23
CA GLU A 376 12.16 5.27 11.14
C GLU A 376 12.42 6.14 12.39
N LYS A 377 12.36 7.47 12.24
CA LYS A 377 12.48 8.43 13.34
C LYS A 377 11.13 8.74 13.98
N TYR A 378 10.10 8.94 13.18
CA TYR A 378 8.73 9.19 13.66
C TYR A 378 7.98 7.85 13.72
N ASP A 379 8.37 7.04 14.69
CA ASP A 379 8.04 5.61 14.82
C ASP A 379 6.65 5.35 15.41
N ILE A 380 6.04 6.35 16.05
CA ILE A 380 4.70 6.25 16.64
C ILE A 380 3.69 6.96 15.77
N MET A 381 2.65 6.25 15.32
CA MET A 381 1.46 6.90 14.78
C MET A 381 0.72 7.56 15.95
N LEU A 382 0.75 8.89 16.01
CA LEU A 382 0.14 9.69 17.08
C LEU A 382 -1.37 9.77 16.89
N LEU A 383 -1.80 10.13 15.69
CA LEU A 383 -3.20 10.26 15.32
C LEU A 383 -3.39 9.89 13.85
N GLN A 384 -4.41 9.07 13.57
CA GLN A 384 -4.96 8.88 12.23
C GLN A 384 -6.41 9.32 12.23
N ILE A 385 -6.81 10.05 11.19
CA ILE A 385 -8.19 10.40 10.90
C ILE A 385 -8.54 9.80 9.55
N HIS A 386 -9.38 8.78 9.55
CA HIS A 386 -9.81 8.09 8.34
C HIS A 386 -11.05 8.77 7.75
N SER A 387 -11.21 8.70 6.43
CA SER A 387 -12.46 9.11 5.79
C SER A 387 -13.63 8.27 6.31
N GLU A 388 -14.70 8.94 6.73
CA GLU A 388 -15.96 8.32 7.11
C GLU A 388 -17.07 8.90 6.23
N VAL A 389 -17.40 8.16 5.17
CA VAL A 389 -18.49 8.48 4.25
C VAL A 389 -19.58 7.45 4.44
N LYS A 390 -20.57 7.76 5.30
CA LYS A 390 -21.81 6.99 5.39
C LYS A 390 -22.96 7.86 4.90
N GLU A 391 -23.91 7.25 4.19
CA GLU A 391 -25.15 7.93 3.81
C GLU A 391 -25.81 8.49 5.08
N ASN A 392 -26.09 9.80 5.09
CA ASN A 392 -26.70 10.54 6.19
C ASN A 392 -25.89 10.67 7.50
N ALA A 393 -24.56 10.53 7.48
CA ALA A 393 -23.71 10.72 8.66
C ALA A 393 -22.81 11.95 8.57
N ASP A 394 -22.29 12.35 9.74
CA ASP A 394 -21.18 13.29 9.91
C ASP A 394 -20.01 12.92 8.97
N ARG A 395 -19.54 13.88 8.16
CA ARG A 395 -18.60 13.61 7.06
C ARG A 395 -17.20 14.10 7.39
N VAL A 396 -16.27 13.15 7.39
CA VAL A 396 -14.84 13.43 7.21
C VAL A 396 -14.44 12.76 5.91
N LEU A 397 -13.95 13.55 4.95
CA LEU A 397 -13.53 13.06 3.66
C LEU A 397 -12.18 13.65 3.29
N TRP A 398 -11.17 12.79 3.32
CA TRP A 398 -9.92 12.98 2.61
C TRP A 398 -10.09 12.43 1.20
N SER A 399 -9.75 13.24 0.19
CA SER A 399 -9.84 12.86 -1.23
C SER A 399 -9.45 11.41 -1.49
N GLY A 400 -10.23 10.71 -2.33
CA GLY A 400 -10.02 9.30 -2.65
C GLY A 400 -10.20 8.33 -1.48
N SER A 401 -11.07 8.66 -0.51
CA SER A 401 -11.35 7.85 0.70
C SER A 401 -10.09 7.56 1.52
N GLY A 402 -9.25 8.57 1.65
CA GLY A 402 -7.95 8.49 2.30
C GLY A 402 -7.95 8.52 3.82
N ALA A 403 -6.78 8.80 4.37
CA ALA A 403 -6.60 9.17 5.75
C ALA A 403 -5.56 10.28 5.90
N LEU A 404 -5.76 11.08 6.93
CA LEU A 404 -4.75 11.98 7.46
C LEU A 404 -4.02 11.30 8.62
N GLN A 405 -2.70 11.49 8.72
CA GLN A 405 -1.84 10.84 9.71
C GLN A 405 -0.80 11.80 10.29
N PHE A 406 -0.65 11.76 11.61
CA PHE A 406 0.47 12.38 12.33
C PHE A 406 1.31 11.30 12.99
N PHE A 407 2.62 11.41 12.83
CA PHE A 407 3.61 10.54 13.45
C PHE A 407 4.53 11.35 14.37
N ILE A 408 4.95 10.75 15.47
CA ILE A 408 5.84 11.38 16.45
C ILE A 408 6.97 10.41 16.79
N ASP A 409 8.13 10.98 17.12
CA ASP A 409 9.25 10.25 17.70
C ASP A 409 8.89 9.81 19.13
N SER A 410 9.15 8.54 19.46
CA SER A 410 8.81 7.97 20.76
C SER A 410 9.45 8.69 21.95
N GLU A 411 10.69 9.21 21.81
CA GLU A 411 11.31 10.02 22.86
C GLU A 411 10.65 11.40 23.00
N ALA A 412 10.26 12.01 21.88
CA ALA A 412 9.55 13.28 21.87
C ALA A 412 8.17 13.13 22.54
N LEU A 413 7.43 12.06 22.25
CA LEU A 413 6.16 11.77 22.91
C LEU A 413 6.33 11.59 24.42
N ALA A 414 7.33 10.82 24.86
CA ALA A 414 7.63 10.63 26.29
C ALA A 414 7.95 11.95 27.00
N LYS A 415 8.56 12.92 26.29
CA LYS A 415 8.86 14.27 26.77
C LYS A 415 7.72 15.27 26.56
N ARG A 416 6.60 14.86 25.96
CA ARG A 416 5.46 15.71 25.53
C ARG A 416 5.90 16.85 24.59
N ASP A 417 6.94 16.61 23.80
CA ASP A 417 7.49 17.53 22.81
C ASP A 417 6.81 17.35 21.45
N PHE A 418 5.62 17.95 21.31
CA PHE A 418 4.83 17.91 20.08
C PHE A 418 5.37 18.83 18.97
N SER A 419 6.54 19.45 19.14
CA SER A 419 7.20 20.20 18.06
C SER A 419 7.78 19.28 16.97
N LYS A 420 8.02 18.00 17.30
CA LYS A 420 8.64 16.99 16.42
C LYS A 420 7.59 16.02 15.89
N VAL A 421 6.72 16.51 15.01
CA VAL A 421 5.67 15.70 14.38
C VAL A 421 5.91 15.66 12.88
N LEU A 422 5.72 14.49 12.30
CA LEU A 422 5.62 14.26 10.86
C LEU A 422 4.14 14.22 10.48
N TYR A 423 3.78 14.97 9.44
CA TYR A 423 2.44 15.02 8.89
C TYR A 423 2.42 14.38 7.49
N TYR A 424 1.43 13.54 7.24
CA TYR A 424 1.14 12.97 5.94
C TYR A 424 -0.36 12.76 5.76
N TRP A 425 -0.87 12.97 4.55
CA TRP A 425 -2.17 12.43 4.16
C TRP A 425 -2.07 11.81 2.77
N GLY A 426 -2.99 10.91 2.46
CA GLY A 426 -3.03 10.22 1.18
C GLY A 426 -4.32 9.45 0.99
N CYS A 427 -4.57 9.02 -0.25
CA CYS A 427 -5.76 8.29 -0.64
C CYS A 427 -5.58 6.77 -0.54
N THR A 428 -6.70 6.04 -0.50
CA THR A 428 -6.72 4.57 -0.61
C THR A 428 -7.19 4.10 -2.00
N ASN A 429 -7.75 5.01 -2.82
CA ASN A 429 -8.21 4.72 -4.18
C ASN A 429 -7.38 5.43 -5.26
N LYS A 430 -7.11 4.74 -6.39
CA LYS A 430 -6.29 5.25 -7.50
C LYS A 430 -7.02 6.24 -8.41
N ASP A 431 -8.36 6.21 -8.43
CA ASP A 431 -9.16 6.94 -9.42
C ASP A 431 -9.39 8.43 -9.07
N HIS A 432 -8.82 8.91 -7.95
CA HIS A 432 -9.04 10.27 -7.44
C HIS A 432 -7.75 11.07 -7.21
N VAL A 433 -6.65 10.69 -7.88
CA VAL A 433 -5.43 11.49 -7.91
C VAL A 433 -5.59 12.56 -8.98
N VAL A 434 -5.78 13.82 -8.58
CA VAL A 434 -5.73 15.00 -9.46
C VAL A 434 -4.28 15.36 -9.74
#